data_AF-A0A7V9BUP3-F1
#
_entry.id   AF-A0A7V9BUP3-F1
#
_cell.length_a   1.000
_cell.length_b   1.000
_cell.length_c   1.000
_cell.angle_alpha   90.00
_cell.angle_beta   90.00
_cell.angle_gamma   90.00
#
_symmetry.space_group_name_H-M   'P 1'
#
loop_
_entity.id
_entity.type
_entity.pdbx_description
1 polymer ?
#
loop_
_entity_poly.entity_id
_entity_poly.type
_entity_poly.pdbx_seq_one_letter_code
_entity_poly.pdbx_strand_id
1 'polypeptide(L)'
;MWGLVLGATLLAVSAEAGAKKNEDAIETTGIAMFDTVFAKVGPIDRTLSGVEGSLRTARTNLTSALDLQKGTPLKDALAELEREAGNQITLASRGNVPTLTAQDAMPSNVQSAIGAVNALTANLTSSLDDLQALPAQVDALITQTRRFPNQLRAEFAKGGTSLLDTLFAIPKASSALNHNLGIVTGLPDRTLSVTDRTTDILGVVSSTFSSRR
;
A
#
# COMPACT_ATOMS: atom_id res chain seq x y z
N MET A 1 3.68 68.54 6.28
CA MET A 1 3.53 67.49 5.25
C MET A 1 4.92 66.97 4.90
N TRP A 2 5.33 65.86 5.50
CA TRP A 2 6.54 65.13 5.11
C TRP A 2 6.08 63.70 4.82
N GLY A 3 6.16 63.33 3.54
CA GLY A 3 5.66 62.07 3.01
C GLY A 3 6.63 60.93 3.30
N LEU A 4 6.06 59.86 3.84
CA LEU A 4 6.67 58.58 4.14
C LEU A 4 6.52 57.68 2.90
N VAL A 5 7.62 57.16 2.34
CA VAL A 5 7.59 56.01 1.42
C VAL A 5 8.75 55.09 1.76
N LEU A 6 8.48 54.13 2.65
CA LEU A 6 9.30 52.93 2.85
C LEU A 6 8.78 51.88 1.88
N GLY A 7 9.53 51.64 0.79
CA GLY A 7 9.30 50.53 -0.11
C GLY A 7 9.77 49.23 0.53
N ALA A 8 8.82 48.39 0.97
CA ALA A 8 9.10 47.02 1.40
C ALA A 8 9.17 46.12 0.16
N THR A 9 10.36 45.70 -0.22
CA THR A 9 10.58 44.66 -1.23
C THR A 9 10.27 43.29 -0.61
N LEU A 10 9.09 42.74 -0.89
CA LEU A 10 8.83 41.31 -0.72
C LEU A 10 9.58 40.57 -1.83
N LEU A 11 10.65 39.85 -1.48
CA LEU A 11 11.21 38.80 -2.33
C LEU A 11 10.84 37.45 -1.74
N ALA A 12 10.13 36.68 -2.56
CA ALA A 12 9.59 35.37 -2.27
C ALA A 12 10.69 34.35 -1.93
N VAL A 13 10.54 33.67 -0.81
CA VAL A 13 11.25 32.41 -0.53
C VAL A 13 10.53 31.31 -1.32
N SER A 14 11.11 30.91 -2.45
CA SER A 14 10.78 29.64 -3.09
C SER A 14 11.23 28.52 -2.17
N ALA A 15 10.28 27.92 -1.45
CA ALA A 15 10.49 26.65 -0.79
C ALA A 15 10.47 25.54 -1.86
N GLU A 16 11.64 25.17 -2.38
CA GLU A 16 11.82 23.86 -3.01
C GLU A 16 11.60 22.79 -1.93
N ALA A 17 10.36 22.29 -1.88
CA ALA A 17 10.05 21.07 -1.16
C ALA A 17 10.81 19.93 -1.86
N GLY A 18 12.02 19.63 -1.38
CA GLY A 18 12.77 18.45 -1.78
C GLY A 18 11.90 17.22 -1.56
N ALA A 19 11.42 16.62 -2.65
CA ALA A 19 10.71 15.37 -2.61
C ALA A 19 11.63 14.34 -1.93
N LYS A 20 11.25 13.90 -0.73
CA LYS A 20 11.97 12.81 -0.05
C LYS A 20 12.02 11.63 -1.01
N LYS A 21 13.25 11.24 -1.37
CA LYS A 21 13.51 10.06 -2.18
C LYS A 21 12.89 8.88 -1.42
N ASN A 22 11.89 8.23 -1.99
CA ASN A 22 11.34 7.01 -1.42
C ASN A 22 12.47 5.98 -1.52
N GLU A 23 13.08 5.63 -0.38
CA GLU A 23 14.20 4.67 -0.34
C GLU A 23 13.78 3.30 -0.90
N ASP A 24 12.48 3.00 -0.91
CA ASP A 24 11.93 1.75 -1.43
C ASP A 24 11.53 1.79 -2.92
N ALA A 25 11.80 2.89 -3.63
CA ALA A 25 11.49 2.98 -5.05
C ALA A 25 12.53 2.24 -5.92
N ILE A 26 12.05 1.61 -7.00
CA ILE A 26 12.91 1.03 -8.03
C ILE A 26 13.72 2.12 -8.72
N GLU A 27 15.03 1.91 -8.82
CA GLU A 27 15.96 2.79 -9.51
C GLU A 27 16.22 2.31 -10.95
N THR A 28 16.44 3.23 -11.88
CA THR A 28 16.88 2.86 -13.23
C THR A 28 18.34 2.42 -13.20
N THR A 29 18.59 1.24 -13.71
CA THR A 29 19.95 0.69 -13.87
C THR A 29 20.65 1.28 -15.09
N GLY A 30 19.89 1.84 -16.05
CA GLY A 30 20.40 2.31 -17.34
C GLY A 30 20.57 1.17 -18.36
N ILE A 31 20.12 -0.03 -18.00
CA ILE A 31 20.23 -1.24 -18.81
C ILE A 31 18.81 -1.70 -19.13
N ALA A 32 18.41 -1.50 -20.38
CA ALA A 32 17.03 -1.67 -20.82
C ALA A 32 16.43 -3.02 -20.43
N MET A 33 17.20 -4.11 -20.51
CA MET A 33 16.72 -5.44 -20.14
C MET A 33 16.41 -5.61 -18.64
N PHE A 34 17.16 -4.96 -17.75
CA PHE A 34 16.89 -4.98 -16.31
C PHE A 34 15.76 -4.03 -15.97
N ASP A 35 15.80 -2.81 -16.52
CA ASP A 35 14.79 -1.78 -16.29
C ASP A 35 13.39 -2.27 -16.73
N THR A 36 13.29 -3.01 -17.83
CA THR A 36 12.03 -3.62 -18.29
C THR A 36 11.47 -4.63 -17.29
N VAL A 37 12.33 -5.43 -16.66
CA VAL A 37 11.89 -6.41 -15.65
C VAL A 37 11.48 -5.69 -14.36
N PHE A 38 12.29 -4.75 -13.89
CA PHE A 38 12.01 -4.01 -12.66
C PHE A 38 10.82 -3.04 -12.77
N ALA A 39 10.48 -2.56 -13.97
CA ALA A 39 9.28 -1.76 -14.19
C ALA A 39 7.98 -2.48 -13.76
N LYS A 40 7.99 -3.82 -13.70
CA LYS A 40 6.85 -4.64 -13.23
C LYS A 40 6.63 -4.58 -11.73
N VAL A 41 7.63 -4.14 -10.95
CA VAL A 41 7.49 -3.95 -9.50
C VAL A 41 6.52 -2.81 -9.19
N GLY A 42 6.55 -1.73 -9.96
CA GLY A 42 5.76 -0.53 -9.69
C GLY A 42 4.25 -0.78 -9.55
N PRO A 43 3.61 -1.50 -10.48
CA PRO A 43 2.21 -1.91 -10.33
C PRO A 43 1.94 -2.75 -9.07
N ILE A 44 2.79 -3.75 -8.77
CA ILE A 44 2.65 -4.62 -7.59
C ILE A 44 2.73 -3.77 -6.31
N ASP A 45 3.77 -2.94 -6.20
CA ASP A 45 3.98 -2.04 -5.07
C ASP A 45 2.81 -1.05 -4.88
N ARG A 46 2.27 -0.52 -5.97
CA ARG A 46 1.12 0.38 -5.92
C ARG A 46 -0.14 -0.32 -5.40
N THR A 47 -0.40 -1.55 -5.84
CA THR A 47 -1.53 -2.35 -5.34
C THR A 47 -1.37 -2.60 -3.84
N LEU A 48 -0.22 -3.11 -3.40
CA LEU A 48 0.06 -3.38 -1.99
C LEU A 48 -0.09 -2.10 -1.13
N SER A 49 0.52 -1.01 -1.56
CA SER A 49 0.46 0.28 -0.87
C SER A 49 -0.96 0.87 -0.84
N GLY A 50 -1.75 0.65 -1.90
CA GLY A 50 -3.15 1.06 -1.98
C GLY A 50 -4.02 0.34 -0.96
N VAL A 51 -3.82 -0.97 -0.80
CA VAL A 51 -4.51 -1.78 0.22
C VAL A 51 -4.10 -1.33 1.63
N GLU A 52 -2.80 -1.19 1.90
CA GLU A 52 -2.30 -0.72 3.20
C GLU A 52 -2.80 0.69 3.55
N GLY A 53 -2.85 1.57 2.57
CA GLY A 53 -3.41 2.91 2.69
C GLY A 53 -4.90 2.87 3.03
N SER A 54 -5.66 2.02 2.34
CA SER A 54 -7.10 1.82 2.62
C SER A 54 -7.35 1.30 4.03
N LEU A 55 -6.55 0.31 4.48
CA LEU A 55 -6.60 -0.20 5.86
C LEU A 55 -6.31 0.89 6.89
N ARG A 56 -5.29 1.72 6.64
CA ARG A 56 -4.91 2.82 7.52
C ARG A 56 -6.02 3.87 7.62
N THR A 57 -6.54 4.30 6.48
CA THR A 57 -7.62 5.29 6.39
C THR A 57 -8.88 4.79 7.07
N ALA A 58 -9.28 3.55 6.83
CA ALA A 58 -10.45 2.96 7.47
C ALA A 58 -10.30 2.88 8.98
N ARG A 59 -9.13 2.45 9.48
CA ARG A 59 -8.86 2.46 10.93
C ARG A 59 -8.98 3.87 11.49
N THR A 60 -8.37 4.86 10.84
CA THR A 60 -8.46 6.26 11.28
C THR A 60 -9.91 6.74 11.31
N ASN A 61 -10.67 6.52 10.24
CA ASN A 61 -12.08 6.92 10.15
C ASN A 61 -12.92 6.24 11.23
N LEU A 62 -12.72 4.94 11.46
CA LEU A 62 -13.44 4.20 12.49
C LEU A 62 -13.11 4.72 13.90
N THR A 63 -11.82 4.88 14.22
CA THR A 63 -11.40 5.40 15.54
C THR A 63 -11.90 6.82 15.77
N SER A 64 -11.87 7.68 14.74
CA SER A 64 -12.38 9.04 14.84
C SER A 64 -13.90 9.09 14.97
N ALA A 65 -14.63 8.21 14.28
CA ALA A 65 -16.08 8.12 14.39
C ALA A 65 -16.54 7.68 15.79
N LEU A 66 -15.73 6.89 16.50
CA LEU A 66 -16.03 6.39 17.84
C LEU A 66 -15.35 7.19 18.96
N ASP A 67 -14.74 8.34 18.63
CA ASP A 67 -13.95 9.17 19.55
C ASP A 67 -12.87 8.37 20.33
N LEU A 68 -12.27 7.40 19.66
CA LEU A 68 -11.21 6.55 20.22
C LEU A 68 -9.84 7.18 20.00
N GLN A 69 -8.90 6.83 20.89
CA GLN A 69 -7.51 7.26 20.77
C GLN A 69 -6.92 6.91 19.40
N LYS A 70 -6.18 7.85 18.80
CA LYS A 70 -5.48 7.62 17.55
C LYS A 70 -4.54 6.41 17.66
N GLY A 71 -4.71 5.46 16.76
CA GLY A 71 -3.89 4.25 16.71
C GLY A 71 -4.49 3.04 17.42
N THR A 72 -5.66 3.18 18.05
CA THR A 72 -6.42 2.04 18.59
C THR A 72 -6.49 0.91 17.56
N PRO A 73 -6.17 -0.33 17.96
CA PRO A 73 -6.23 -1.48 17.07
C PRO A 73 -7.62 -1.62 16.43
N LEU A 74 -7.67 -2.03 15.16
CA LEU A 74 -8.93 -2.15 14.42
C LEU A 74 -9.91 -3.10 15.13
N LYS A 75 -9.40 -4.21 15.68
CA LYS A 75 -10.19 -5.18 16.45
C LYS A 75 -10.89 -4.53 17.64
N ASP A 76 -10.19 -3.68 18.38
CA ASP A 76 -10.73 -3.00 19.56
C ASP A 76 -11.75 -1.94 19.14
N ALA A 77 -11.48 -1.21 18.06
CA ALA A 77 -12.43 -0.25 17.49
C ALA A 77 -13.71 -0.92 16.96
N LEU A 78 -13.62 -2.12 16.38
CA LEU A 78 -14.77 -2.91 15.96
C LEU A 78 -15.57 -3.45 17.16
N ALA A 79 -14.89 -3.90 18.22
CA ALA A 79 -15.53 -4.32 19.46
C ALA A 79 -16.26 -3.14 20.14
N GLU A 80 -15.68 -1.94 20.10
CA GLU A 80 -16.32 -0.74 20.61
C GLU A 80 -17.55 -0.36 19.79
N LEU A 81 -17.45 -0.42 18.45
CA LEU A 81 -18.62 -0.24 17.58
C LEU A 81 -19.74 -1.22 17.95
N GLU A 82 -19.39 -2.48 18.15
CA GLU A 82 -20.36 -3.52 18.54
C GLU A 82 -21.01 -3.23 19.92
N ARG A 83 -20.21 -2.69 20.86
CA ARG A 83 -20.66 -2.30 22.20
C ARG A 83 -21.63 -1.12 22.14
N GLU A 84 -21.29 -0.06 21.41
CA GLU A 84 -22.14 1.13 21.27
C GLU A 84 -23.42 0.86 20.49
N ALA A 85 -23.32 0.02 19.46
CA ALA A 85 -24.44 -0.36 18.64
C ALA A 85 -25.45 -1.28 19.34
N GLY A 86 -24.99 -2.09 20.30
CA GLY A 86 -25.81 -3.14 20.88
C GLY A 86 -26.44 -4.03 19.80
N ASN A 87 -27.71 -4.41 19.98
CA ASN A 87 -28.44 -5.31 19.08
C ASN A 87 -28.96 -4.63 17.79
N GLN A 88 -28.56 -3.39 17.53
CA GLN A 88 -29.10 -2.60 16.42
C GLN A 88 -28.26 -2.68 15.14
N ILE A 89 -27.12 -3.39 15.15
CA ILE A 89 -26.36 -3.72 13.93
C ILE A 89 -26.65 -5.16 13.52
N THR A 90 -26.85 -5.37 12.23
CA THR A 90 -26.89 -6.69 11.62
C THR A 90 -25.84 -6.81 10.53
N LEU A 91 -25.15 -7.96 10.49
CA LEU A 91 -24.26 -8.31 9.40
C LEU A 91 -25.03 -9.02 8.28
N ALA A 92 -25.11 -8.36 7.13
CA ALA A 92 -25.61 -8.93 5.89
C ALA A 92 -24.44 -9.10 4.90
N SER A 93 -24.66 -9.92 3.86
CA SER A 93 -23.75 -9.96 2.71
C SER A 93 -24.44 -9.31 1.53
N ARG A 94 -23.81 -8.31 0.91
CA ARG A 94 -24.25 -7.76 -0.37
C ARG A 94 -23.34 -8.32 -1.46
N GLY A 95 -23.75 -9.42 -2.08
CA GLY A 95 -22.86 -10.24 -2.90
C GLY A 95 -21.82 -10.94 -1.99
N ASN A 96 -20.54 -10.73 -2.27
CA ASN A 96 -19.41 -11.25 -1.48
C ASN A 96 -18.87 -10.23 -0.45
N VAL A 97 -19.49 -9.06 -0.32
CA VAL A 97 -19.02 -7.99 0.57
C VAL A 97 -19.81 -8.02 1.89
N PRO A 98 -19.16 -8.27 3.04
CA PRO A 98 -19.78 -8.13 4.35
C PRO A 98 -20.22 -6.68 4.55
N THR A 99 -21.49 -6.46 4.88
CA THR A 99 -22.08 -5.13 5.02
C THR A 99 -22.84 -5.07 6.34
N LEU A 100 -22.51 -4.08 7.16
CA LEU A 100 -23.25 -3.73 8.37
C LEU A 100 -24.45 -2.86 8.03
N THR A 101 -25.61 -3.25 8.53
CA THR A 101 -26.85 -2.45 8.46
C THR A 101 -27.27 -2.01 9.85
N ALA A 102 -27.60 -0.73 9.99
CA ALA A 102 -28.16 -0.16 11.22
C ALA A 102 -29.69 -0.28 11.23
N GLN A 103 -30.27 -0.49 12.41
CA GLN A 103 -31.69 -0.23 12.67
C GLN A 103 -31.94 1.28 12.86
N ASP A 104 -33.19 1.71 12.71
CA ASP A 104 -33.57 3.11 12.86
C ASP A 104 -33.23 3.66 14.26
N ALA A 105 -32.85 4.94 14.33
CA ALA A 105 -32.54 5.72 15.54
C ALA A 105 -31.16 5.52 16.22
N MET A 106 -30.14 5.04 15.49
CA MET A 106 -28.76 5.03 16.01
C MET A 106 -28.13 6.44 16.13
N PRO A 107 -27.23 6.65 17.12
CA PRO A 107 -26.37 7.82 17.18
C PRO A 107 -25.55 8.05 15.89
N SER A 108 -25.33 9.31 15.53
CA SER A 108 -24.62 9.68 14.29
C SER A 108 -23.17 9.18 14.23
N ASN A 109 -22.52 9.06 15.38
CA ASN A 109 -21.15 8.56 15.53
C ASN A 109 -21.10 7.05 15.17
N VAL A 110 -22.06 6.26 15.68
CA VAL A 110 -22.23 4.83 15.34
C VAL A 110 -22.56 4.64 13.85
N GLN A 111 -23.43 5.46 13.28
CA GLN A 111 -23.73 5.41 11.84
C GLN A 111 -22.49 5.72 10.98
N SER A 112 -21.69 6.70 11.39
CA SER A 112 -20.44 7.06 10.70
C SER A 112 -19.42 5.92 10.78
N ALA A 113 -19.32 5.27 11.94
CA ALA A 113 -18.47 4.10 12.14
C ALA A 113 -18.91 2.90 11.27
N ILE A 114 -20.23 2.62 11.18
CA ILE A 114 -20.79 1.62 10.25
C ILE A 114 -20.40 1.95 8.80
N GLY A 115 -20.55 3.21 8.38
CA GLY A 115 -20.13 3.67 7.06
C GLY A 115 -18.64 3.42 6.79
N ALA A 116 -17.78 3.68 7.77
CA ALA A 116 -16.34 3.41 7.68
C ALA A 116 -16.03 1.92 7.53
N VAL A 117 -16.72 1.04 8.27
CA VAL A 117 -16.55 -0.42 8.16
C VAL A 117 -17.07 -0.94 6.81
N ASN A 118 -18.18 -0.40 6.32
CA ASN A 118 -18.72 -0.78 5.00
C ASN A 118 -17.80 -0.33 3.85
N ALA A 119 -17.21 0.86 3.93
CA ALA A 119 -16.21 1.30 2.98
C ALA A 119 -14.93 0.43 3.03
N LEU A 120 -14.49 0.07 4.24
CA LEU A 120 -13.36 -0.83 4.45
C LEU A 120 -13.58 -2.20 3.80
N THR A 121 -14.67 -2.87 4.15
CA THR A 121 -15.00 -4.21 3.65
C THR A 121 -15.19 -4.23 2.14
N ALA A 122 -15.82 -3.20 1.57
CA ALA A 122 -15.94 -3.05 0.12
C ALA A 122 -14.57 -2.92 -0.56
N ASN A 123 -13.71 -2.02 -0.07
CA ASN A 123 -12.37 -1.81 -0.65
C ASN A 123 -11.47 -3.04 -0.50
N LEU A 124 -11.54 -3.74 0.63
CA LEU A 124 -10.76 -4.97 0.82
C LEU A 124 -11.26 -6.09 -0.09
N THR A 125 -12.57 -6.27 -0.19
CA THR A 125 -13.14 -7.30 -1.07
C THR A 125 -12.79 -7.03 -2.53
N SER A 126 -12.85 -5.77 -2.99
CA SER A 126 -12.43 -5.43 -4.36
C SER A 126 -10.93 -5.64 -4.58
N SER A 127 -10.12 -5.49 -3.54
CA SER A 127 -8.67 -5.67 -3.63
C SER A 127 -8.24 -7.14 -3.53
N LEU A 128 -9.11 -8.04 -3.04
CA LEU A 128 -8.77 -9.46 -2.88
C LEU A 128 -8.42 -10.13 -4.21
N ASP A 129 -9.16 -9.82 -5.28
CA ASP A 129 -8.89 -10.41 -6.60
C ASP A 129 -7.51 -9.97 -7.12
N ASP A 130 -7.17 -8.69 -6.94
CA ASP A 130 -5.85 -8.16 -7.30
C ASP A 130 -4.75 -8.82 -6.45
N LEU A 131 -4.94 -8.91 -5.13
CA LEU A 131 -4.01 -9.54 -4.19
C LEU A 131 -3.80 -11.03 -4.49
N GLN A 132 -4.84 -11.76 -4.89
CA GLN A 132 -4.75 -13.17 -5.27
C GLN A 132 -3.92 -13.39 -6.53
N ALA A 133 -3.89 -12.42 -7.44
CA ALA A 133 -3.07 -12.48 -8.64
C ALA A 133 -1.59 -12.12 -8.38
N LEU A 134 -1.28 -11.40 -7.30
CA LEU A 134 0.08 -10.92 -7.02
C LEU A 134 1.12 -12.04 -6.81
N PRO A 135 0.85 -13.13 -6.07
CA PRO A 135 1.83 -14.21 -5.88
C PRO A 135 2.42 -14.73 -7.21
N ALA A 136 1.56 -15.00 -8.20
CA ALA A 136 2.00 -15.46 -9.51
C ALA A 136 2.82 -14.39 -10.27
N GLN A 137 2.46 -13.11 -10.14
CA GLN A 137 3.21 -12.01 -10.74
C GLN A 137 4.59 -11.83 -10.09
N VAL A 138 4.66 -11.94 -8.77
CA VAL A 138 5.89 -11.86 -7.98
C VAL A 138 6.81 -13.06 -8.31
N ASP A 139 6.27 -14.27 -8.40
CA ASP A 139 7.03 -15.47 -8.78
C ASP A 139 7.59 -15.36 -10.21
N ALA A 140 6.79 -14.84 -11.15
CA ALA A 140 7.24 -14.60 -12.52
C ALA A 140 8.38 -13.57 -12.56
N LEU A 141 8.28 -12.52 -11.74
CA LEU A 141 9.30 -11.48 -11.60
C LEU A 141 10.59 -12.04 -10.99
N ILE A 142 10.51 -12.81 -9.91
CA ILE A 142 11.65 -13.49 -9.28
C ILE A 142 12.32 -14.46 -10.26
N THR A 143 11.53 -15.20 -11.02
CA THR A 143 12.06 -16.11 -12.04
C THR A 143 12.81 -15.35 -13.13
N GLN A 144 12.34 -14.16 -13.51
CA GLN A 144 13.03 -13.29 -14.47
C GLN A 144 14.33 -12.73 -13.89
N THR A 145 14.33 -12.23 -12.65
CA THR A 145 15.54 -11.67 -12.02
C THR A 145 16.60 -12.74 -11.74
N ARG A 146 16.21 -13.98 -11.40
CA ARG A 146 17.13 -15.12 -11.26
C ARG A 146 17.89 -15.47 -12.54
N ARG A 147 17.43 -15.03 -13.72
CA ARG A 147 18.13 -15.24 -15.00
C ARG A 147 19.24 -14.23 -15.24
N PHE A 148 19.28 -13.12 -14.50
CA PHE A 148 20.27 -12.06 -14.71
C PHE A 148 21.72 -12.57 -14.63
N PRO A 149 22.14 -13.37 -13.62
CA PRO A 149 23.51 -13.88 -13.58
C PRO A 149 23.89 -14.69 -14.83
N ASN A 150 22.97 -15.49 -15.35
CA ASN A 150 23.22 -16.28 -16.56
C ASN A 150 23.26 -15.42 -17.81
N GLN A 151 22.42 -14.39 -17.89
CA GLN A 151 22.46 -13.41 -18.98
C GLN A 151 23.79 -12.63 -18.97
N LEU A 152 24.25 -12.21 -17.79
CA LEU A 152 25.55 -11.57 -17.61
C LEU A 152 26.70 -12.49 -18.06
N ARG A 153 26.69 -13.76 -17.64
CA ARG A 153 27.69 -14.76 -18.07
C ARG A 153 27.67 -15.00 -19.58
N ALA A 154 26.49 -15.04 -20.19
CA ALA A 154 26.36 -15.23 -21.63
C ALA A 154 26.95 -14.04 -22.40
N GLU A 155 26.77 -12.81 -21.91
CA GLU A 155 27.40 -11.62 -22.49
C GLU A 155 28.93 -11.64 -22.31
N PHE A 156 29.44 -12.07 -21.14
CA PHE A 156 30.87 -12.34 -20.93
C PHE A 156 31.44 -13.33 -21.96
N ALA A 157 30.76 -14.45 -22.18
CA ALA A 157 31.22 -15.51 -23.09
C ALA A 157 31.25 -15.08 -24.57
N LYS A 158 30.43 -14.10 -24.95
CA LYS A 158 30.42 -13.53 -26.31
C LYS A 158 31.53 -12.50 -26.55
N GLY A 159 32.32 -12.16 -25.53
CA GLY A 159 33.29 -11.06 -25.61
C GLY A 159 32.61 -9.68 -25.74
N GLY A 160 31.32 -9.59 -25.42
CA GLY A 160 30.55 -8.35 -25.48
C GLY A 160 30.89 -7.47 -24.29
N THR A 161 31.65 -6.40 -24.51
CA THR A 161 32.06 -5.51 -23.43
C THR A 161 30.92 -4.56 -23.02
N SER A 162 29.97 -4.23 -23.90
CA SER A 162 28.99 -3.15 -23.70
C SER A 162 28.14 -3.24 -22.43
N LEU A 163 27.57 -4.41 -22.10
CA LEU A 163 26.70 -4.56 -20.93
C LEU A 163 27.50 -4.52 -19.61
N LEU A 164 28.65 -5.16 -19.61
CA LEU A 164 29.50 -5.31 -18.43
C LEU A 164 30.33 -4.06 -18.17
N ASP A 165 30.83 -3.43 -19.23
CA ASP A 165 31.40 -2.10 -19.18
C ASP A 165 30.38 -1.14 -18.59
N THR A 166 29.11 -1.20 -19.01
CA THR A 166 28.06 -0.34 -18.42
C THR A 166 27.84 -0.64 -16.93
N LEU A 167 27.78 -1.92 -16.53
CA LEU A 167 27.58 -2.29 -15.11
C LEU A 167 28.75 -1.94 -14.20
N PHE A 168 29.98 -2.16 -14.66
CA PHE A 168 31.19 -1.98 -13.87
C PHE A 168 31.79 -0.58 -14.00
N ALA A 169 31.64 0.08 -15.15
CA ALA A 169 32.07 1.47 -15.32
C ALA A 169 31.08 2.46 -14.71
N ILE A 170 29.83 2.05 -14.43
CA ILE A 170 28.83 2.88 -13.76
C ILE A 170 28.49 2.25 -12.41
N PRO A 171 29.19 2.62 -11.31
CA PRO A 171 28.89 2.14 -9.96
C PRO A 171 27.40 2.27 -9.58
N LYS A 172 26.73 3.30 -10.11
CA LYS A 172 25.29 3.53 -9.93
C LYS A 172 24.42 2.42 -10.54
N ALA A 173 24.80 1.85 -11.68
CA ALA A 173 24.04 0.78 -12.33
C ALA A 173 24.05 -0.51 -11.48
N SER A 174 25.22 -0.88 -10.97
CA SER A 174 25.37 -2.02 -10.04
C SER A 174 24.64 -1.80 -8.71
N SER A 175 24.74 -0.58 -8.14
CA SER A 175 24.00 -0.21 -6.94
C SER A 175 22.49 -0.30 -7.15
N ALA A 176 21.97 0.28 -8.23
CA ALA A 176 20.55 0.23 -8.59
C ALA A 176 20.08 -1.21 -8.82
N LEU A 177 20.90 -2.04 -9.48
CA LEU A 177 20.60 -3.46 -9.69
C LEU A 177 20.46 -4.19 -8.35
N ASN A 178 21.42 -4.04 -7.43
CA ASN A 178 21.37 -4.69 -6.11
C ASN A 178 20.20 -4.18 -5.27
N HIS A 179 19.95 -2.87 -5.30
CA HIS A 179 18.82 -2.23 -4.62
C HIS A 179 17.48 -2.81 -5.11
N ASN A 180 17.29 -2.83 -6.42
CA ASN A 180 16.08 -3.35 -7.04
C ASN A 180 15.91 -4.85 -6.78
N LEU A 181 16.99 -5.63 -6.79
CA LEU A 181 16.96 -7.04 -6.41
C LEU A 181 16.50 -7.20 -4.96
N GLY A 182 16.99 -6.36 -4.04
CA GLY A 182 16.55 -6.33 -2.65
C GLY A 182 15.04 -6.11 -2.51
N ILE A 183 14.50 -5.11 -3.22
CA ILE A 183 13.05 -4.85 -3.27
C ILE A 183 12.31 -6.09 -3.80
N VAL A 184 12.73 -6.63 -4.95
CA VAL A 184 12.08 -7.80 -5.57
C VAL A 184 12.09 -9.01 -4.63
N THR A 185 13.17 -9.23 -3.87
CA THR A 185 13.25 -10.34 -2.92
C THR A 185 12.34 -10.18 -1.71
N GLY A 186 11.96 -8.95 -1.35
CA GLY A 186 11.01 -8.68 -0.25
C GLY A 186 9.53 -8.67 -0.68
N LEU A 187 9.24 -8.64 -1.99
CA LEU A 187 7.86 -8.63 -2.49
C LEU A 187 7.03 -9.85 -2.08
N PRO A 188 7.55 -11.10 -2.05
CA PRO A 188 6.78 -12.25 -1.58
C PRO A 188 6.25 -12.06 -0.17
N ASP A 189 7.14 -11.74 0.77
CA ASP A 189 6.80 -11.58 2.19
C ASP A 189 5.81 -10.44 2.39
N ARG A 190 6.01 -9.32 1.69
CA ARG A 190 5.06 -8.20 1.75
C ARG A 190 3.70 -8.56 1.16
N THR A 191 3.68 -9.29 0.03
CA THR A 191 2.43 -9.74 -0.61
C THR A 191 1.64 -10.66 0.32
N LEU A 192 2.33 -11.63 0.94
CA LEU A 192 1.73 -12.52 1.94
C LEU A 192 1.20 -11.72 3.13
N SER A 193 2.03 -10.84 3.71
CA SER A 193 1.64 -10.02 4.87
C SER A 193 0.41 -9.16 4.61
N VAL A 194 0.32 -8.49 3.45
CA VAL A 194 -0.84 -7.67 3.08
C VAL A 194 -2.07 -8.54 2.83
N THR A 195 -1.91 -9.71 2.21
CA THR A 195 -3.01 -10.65 1.93
C THR A 195 -3.57 -11.25 3.22
N ASP A 196 -2.70 -11.74 4.11
CA ASP A 196 -3.06 -12.30 5.41
C ASP A 196 -3.77 -11.26 6.25
N ARG A 197 -3.20 -10.05 6.35
CA ARG A 197 -3.82 -8.94 7.09
C ARG A 197 -5.19 -8.55 6.53
N THR A 198 -5.34 -8.56 5.21
CA THR A 198 -6.63 -8.26 4.56
C THR A 198 -7.67 -9.33 4.90
N THR A 199 -7.29 -10.60 4.81
CA THR A 199 -8.14 -11.75 5.13
C THR A 199 -8.52 -11.77 6.60
N ASP A 200 -7.56 -11.55 7.49
CA ASP A 200 -7.77 -11.46 8.94
C ASP A 200 -8.76 -10.36 9.29
N ILE A 201 -8.65 -9.18 8.68
CA ILE A 201 -9.57 -8.07 8.96
C ILE A 201 -11.00 -8.40 8.53
N LEU A 202 -11.18 -9.00 7.35
CA LEU A 202 -12.50 -9.47 6.91
C LEU A 202 -13.05 -10.55 7.85
N GLY A 203 -12.18 -11.45 8.34
CA GLY A 203 -12.52 -12.46 9.33
C GLY A 203 -12.90 -11.87 10.69
N VAL A 204 -12.20 -10.83 11.15
CA VAL A 204 -12.53 -10.11 12.39
C VAL A 204 -13.87 -9.40 12.26
N VAL A 205 -14.11 -8.65 11.18
CA VAL A 205 -15.42 -8.01 10.96
C VAL A 205 -16.53 -9.06 10.94
N SER A 206 -16.32 -10.16 10.21
CA SER A 206 -17.33 -11.23 10.14
C SER A 206 -17.58 -11.87 11.50
N SER A 207 -16.53 -12.20 12.26
CA SER A 207 -16.68 -12.88 13.56
C SER A 207 -17.25 -11.99 14.66
N THR A 208 -16.88 -10.70 14.71
CA THR A 208 -17.45 -9.72 15.64
C THR A 208 -18.96 -9.59 15.49
N PHE A 209 -19.48 -9.56 14.26
CA PHE A 209 -20.92 -9.30 14.03
C PHE A 209 -21.76 -10.54 13.69
N SER A 210 -21.16 -11.74 13.55
CA SER A 210 -21.91 -12.98 13.27
C SER A 210 -22.45 -13.68 14.53
N SER A 211 -21.94 -13.35 15.72
CA SER A 211 -22.31 -13.98 17.00
C SER A 211 -23.75 -13.71 17.46
N ARG A 212 -24.51 -12.85 16.75
CA ARG A 212 -25.86 -12.40 17.11
C ARG A 212 -26.97 -12.97 16.22
N ARG A 213 -26.70 -14.01 15.44
CA ARG A 213 -27.74 -14.77 14.74
C ARG A 213 -28.36 -15.84 15.62
#